data_AF-A0A804Q934-F1
#
_entry.id   AF-A0A804Q934-F1
#
_cell.length_a   1.000
_cell.length_b   1.000
_cell.length_c   1.000
_cell.angle_alpha   90.00
_cell.angle_beta   90.00
_cell.angle_gamma   90.00
#
_symmetry.space_group_name_H-M   'P 1'
#
loop_
_entity.id
_entity.type
_entity.pdbx_description
1 polymer ?
#
loop_
_entity_poly.entity_id
_entity_poly.type
_entity_poly.pdbx_seq_one_letter_code
_entity_poly.pdbx_strand_id
1 'polypeptide(L)'
;MEHGSGGIPEALACLRALDVARTPAVLRLPEASAIWAKKALDLGPAGLMLPTIESPEAAAEAVSHCRSAATRRAGSTALHTPSSAPPPMASTTPTSPAARTIPSSSAREAKRKVLEAKKKKKASAASGGNAAYLGGFAMQNDPPEQLKLRGYHMVAGAVDIAMFRKATLDDIRWFREAVMEIGEEDDEDEDEKCEKENDGYWSE
;
A
#
# COMPACT_ATOMS: atom_id res chain seq x y z
N MET A 1 2.23 -6.02 4.66
CA MET A 1 2.78 -7.29 5.17
C MET A 1 3.03 -8.30 4.05
N GLU A 2 2.30 -8.26 2.93
CA GLU A 2 2.53 -9.20 1.81
C GLU A 2 3.91 -9.14 1.15
N HIS A 3 4.45 -7.94 0.97
CA HIS A 3 5.75 -7.73 0.31
C HIS A 3 6.71 -6.88 1.14
N GLY A 4 6.35 -6.61 2.40
CA GLY A 4 7.23 -5.93 3.34
C GLY A 4 7.87 -6.94 4.29
N SER A 5 9.00 -6.60 4.87
CA SER A 5 9.68 -7.43 5.88
C SER A 5 8.93 -7.52 7.22
N GLY A 6 7.93 -6.66 7.44
CA GLY A 6 7.21 -6.55 8.72
C GLY A 6 6.10 -7.59 8.91
N GLY A 7 6.01 -8.10 10.15
CA GLY A 7 4.97 -8.95 10.69
C GLY A 7 3.92 -8.19 11.52
N ILE A 8 3.22 -8.93 12.39
CA ILE A 8 2.23 -8.36 13.31
C ILE A 8 2.84 -7.40 14.34
N PRO A 9 4.01 -7.69 14.97
CA PRO A 9 4.62 -6.78 15.94
C PRO A 9 5.00 -5.43 15.32
N GLU A 10 5.61 -5.45 14.14
CA GLU A 10 6.03 -4.24 13.41
C GLU A 10 4.80 -3.42 12.99
N ALA A 11 3.74 -4.11 12.53
CA ALA A 11 2.48 -3.46 12.17
C ALA A 11 1.85 -2.72 13.37
N LEU A 12 1.89 -3.30 14.58
CA LEU A 12 1.35 -2.64 15.78
C LEU A 12 2.11 -1.34 16.12
N ALA A 13 3.44 -1.35 16.02
CA ALA A 13 4.26 -0.17 16.24
C ALA A 13 3.92 0.95 15.23
N CYS A 14 3.81 0.61 13.95
CA CYS A 14 3.39 1.55 12.91
C CYS A 14 1.98 2.10 13.15
N LEU A 15 1.02 1.26 13.55
CA LEU A 15 -0.35 1.70 13.83
C LEU A 15 -0.42 2.70 14.99
N ARG A 16 0.34 2.47 16.06
CA ARG A 16 0.43 3.41 17.19
C ARG A 16 1.00 4.76 16.76
N ALA A 17 2.02 4.76 15.90
CA ALA A 17 2.58 6.00 15.37
C ALA A 17 1.57 6.76 14.49
N LEU A 18 0.81 6.05 13.65
CA LEU A 18 -0.22 6.63 12.80
C LEU A 18 -1.42 7.18 13.59
N ASP A 19 -1.78 6.53 14.70
CA ASP A 19 -2.86 6.98 15.59
C ASP A 19 -2.55 8.35 16.21
N VAL A 20 -1.31 8.55 16.67
CA VAL A 20 -0.82 9.86 17.17
C VAL A 20 -0.89 10.93 16.08
N ALA A 21 -0.56 10.56 14.84
CA ALA A 21 -0.65 11.44 13.67
C ALA A 21 -2.09 11.58 13.11
N ARG A 22 -3.11 11.02 13.79
CA ARG A 22 -4.52 10.99 13.34
C ARG A 22 -4.70 10.51 11.89
N THR A 23 -3.85 9.57 11.48
CA THR A 23 -3.82 9.06 10.10
C THR A 23 -4.46 7.67 10.06
N PRO A 24 -5.59 7.47 9.35
CA PRO A 24 -6.22 6.17 9.25
C PRO A 24 -5.34 5.19 8.48
N ALA A 25 -5.11 4.01 9.05
CA ALA A 25 -4.21 3.02 8.50
C ALA A 25 -4.96 1.86 7.82
N VAL A 26 -4.43 1.40 6.68
CA VAL A 26 -4.90 0.18 5.98
C VAL A 26 -3.79 -0.86 5.99
N LEU A 27 -4.14 -2.09 6.38
CA LEU A 27 -3.20 -3.21 6.46
C LEU A 27 -3.38 -4.17 5.27
N ARG A 28 -2.36 -4.28 4.41
CA ARG A 28 -2.31 -5.29 3.35
C ARG A 28 -1.81 -6.63 3.90
N LEU A 29 -2.70 -7.61 3.94
CA LEU A 29 -2.43 -8.94 4.50
C LEU A 29 -1.54 -9.78 3.58
N PRO A 30 -0.76 -10.73 4.11
CA PRO A 30 0.02 -11.67 3.28
C PRO A 30 -0.86 -12.60 2.45
N GLU A 31 -2.00 -13.00 3.00
CA GLU A 31 -2.98 -13.88 2.36
C GLU A 31 -4.39 -13.52 2.85
N ALA A 32 -5.40 -13.86 2.06
CA ALA A 32 -6.80 -13.64 2.39
C ALA A 32 -7.37 -14.77 3.27
N SER A 33 -6.78 -15.03 4.44
CA SER A 33 -7.22 -16.10 5.36
C SER A 33 -7.84 -15.58 6.66
N ALA A 34 -8.67 -16.40 7.30
CA ALA A 34 -9.33 -16.08 8.57
C ALA A 34 -8.33 -15.76 9.70
N ILE A 35 -7.17 -16.42 9.70
CA ILE A 35 -6.13 -16.25 10.72
C ILE A 35 -5.52 -14.85 10.61
N TRP A 36 -5.12 -14.44 9.40
CA TRP A 36 -4.56 -13.10 9.18
C TRP A 36 -5.60 -12.00 9.37
N ALA A 37 -6.84 -12.22 8.91
CA ALA A 37 -7.92 -11.27 9.13
C ALA A 37 -8.14 -11.02 10.64
N LYS A 38 -8.18 -12.08 11.46
CA LYS A 38 -8.27 -11.96 12.92
C LYS A 38 -7.08 -11.20 13.50
N LYS A 39 -5.85 -11.67 13.23
CA LYS A 39 -4.62 -11.07 13.77
C LYS A 39 -4.51 -9.59 13.42
N ALA A 40 -4.83 -9.20 12.18
CA ALA A 40 -4.77 -7.81 11.75
C ALA A 40 -5.89 -6.96 12.37
N LEU A 41 -7.13 -7.45 12.46
CA LEU A 41 -8.24 -6.70 13.06
C LEU A 41 -8.07 -6.49 14.57
N ASP A 42 -7.42 -7.43 15.25
CA ASP A 42 -7.08 -7.29 16.68
C ASP A 42 -6.16 -6.07 16.91
N LEU A 43 -5.30 -5.72 15.93
CA LEU A 43 -4.46 -4.51 15.99
C LEU A 43 -5.25 -3.20 15.83
N GLY A 44 -6.45 -3.26 15.26
CA GLY A 44 -7.33 -2.10 15.04
C GLY A 44 -7.01 -1.17 13.87
N PRO A 45 -6.60 -1.64 12.68
CA PRO A 45 -6.51 -0.78 11.50
C PRO A 45 -7.90 -0.27 11.08
N ALA A 46 -7.92 0.86 10.35
CA ALA A 46 -9.15 1.42 9.78
C ALA A 46 -9.68 0.59 8.60
N GLY A 47 -8.82 -0.20 7.94
CA GLY A 47 -9.21 -1.10 6.86
C GLY A 47 -8.19 -2.20 6.60
N LEU A 48 -8.62 -3.22 5.86
CA LEU A 48 -7.77 -4.30 5.37
C LEU A 48 -7.72 -4.28 3.85
N MET A 49 -6.56 -4.57 3.29
CA MET A 49 -6.37 -4.88 1.88
C MET A 49 -6.07 -6.37 1.75
N LEU A 50 -6.94 -7.08 1.05
CA LEU A 50 -6.86 -8.53 0.87
C LEU A 50 -6.23 -8.82 -0.49
N PRO A 51 -5.11 -9.56 -0.55
CA PRO A 51 -4.49 -9.89 -1.82
C PRO A 51 -5.27 -10.95 -2.59
N THR A 52 -5.06 -10.97 -3.91
CA THR A 52 -5.42 -12.11 -4.78
C THR A 52 -6.91 -12.49 -4.74
N ILE A 53 -7.81 -11.51 -4.65
CA ILE A 53 -9.25 -11.72 -4.77
C ILE A 53 -9.67 -11.62 -6.24
N GLU A 54 -9.93 -12.75 -6.87
CA GLU A 54 -10.23 -12.81 -8.32
C GLU A 54 -11.68 -13.20 -8.64
N SER A 55 -12.43 -13.67 -7.64
CA SER A 55 -13.83 -14.10 -7.79
C SER A 55 -14.75 -13.43 -6.76
N PRO A 56 -16.05 -13.27 -7.07
CA PRO A 56 -17.02 -12.73 -6.12
C PRO A 56 -17.20 -13.64 -4.89
N GLU A 57 -17.04 -14.95 -5.05
CA GLU A 57 -17.10 -15.94 -3.97
C GLU A 57 -15.93 -15.76 -3.00
N ALA A 58 -14.70 -15.65 -3.51
CA ALA A 58 -13.53 -15.36 -2.69
C ALA A 58 -13.67 -14.00 -1.97
N ALA A 59 -14.24 -12.99 -2.63
CA ALA A 59 -14.53 -11.71 -1.99
C ALA A 59 -15.54 -11.84 -0.84
N ALA A 60 -16.61 -12.61 -1.04
CA ALA A 60 -17.62 -12.85 -0.01
C ALA A 60 -17.05 -13.63 1.18
N GLU A 61 -16.24 -14.66 0.91
CA GLU A 61 -15.53 -15.44 1.93
C GLU A 61 -14.58 -14.54 2.74
N ALA A 62 -13.74 -13.75 2.07
CA ALA A 62 -12.80 -12.86 2.72
C ALA A 62 -13.50 -11.78 3.58
N VAL A 63 -14.65 -11.27 3.13
CA VAL A 63 -15.53 -10.40 3.94
C VAL A 63 -16.10 -11.13 5.16
N SER A 64 -16.47 -12.41 5.01
CA SER A 64 -16.99 -13.23 6.12
C SER A 64 -15.94 -13.42 7.22
N HIS A 65 -14.67 -13.62 6.85
CA HIS A 65 -13.55 -13.68 7.78
C HIS A 65 -13.39 -12.37 8.56
N CYS A 66 -13.48 -11.22 7.88
CA CYS A 66 -13.37 -9.91 8.51
C CYS A 66 -14.54 -9.64 9.47
N ARG A 67 -15.77 -9.97 9.07
CA ARG A 67 -16.96 -9.78 9.92
C ARG A 67 -16.94 -10.67 11.15
N SER A 68 -16.63 -11.95 10.98
CA SER A 68 -16.53 -12.89 12.12
C SER A 68 -15.44 -12.48 13.11
N ALA A 69 -14.28 -12.01 12.63
CA ALA A 69 -13.23 -11.46 13.47
C ALA A 69 -13.65 -10.17 14.18
N ALA A 70 -14.27 -9.22 13.48
CA ALA A 70 -14.75 -7.97 14.06
C ALA A 70 -15.83 -8.18 15.14
N THR A 71 -16.79 -9.07 14.90
CA THR A 71 -17.82 -9.43 15.88
C THR A 71 -17.19 -10.07 17.12
N ARG A 72 -16.18 -10.94 16.96
CA ARG A 72 -15.46 -11.52 18.11
C ARG A 72 -14.68 -10.48 18.90
N ARG A 73 -14.04 -9.52 18.23
CA ARG A 73 -13.35 -8.40 18.90
C ARG A 73 -14.34 -7.57 19.71
N ALA A 74 -15.47 -7.18 19.13
CA ALA A 74 -16.51 -6.42 19.83
C ALA A 74 -17.03 -7.15 21.09
N GLY A 75 -17.21 -8.48 21.02
CA GLY A 75 -17.58 -9.29 22.20
C GLY A 75 -16.49 -9.38 23.28
N SER A 76 -15.21 -9.22 22.91
CA SER A 76 -14.07 -9.33 23.82
C SER A 76 -13.53 -8.00 24.35
N THR A 77 -13.81 -6.87 23.69
CA THR A 77 -13.18 -5.55 23.97
C THR A 77 -14.15 -4.47 24.44
N ALA A 78 -15.27 -4.85 25.08
CA ALA A 78 -16.18 -3.92 25.75
C ALA A 78 -15.53 -3.03 26.85
N LEU A 79 -14.20 -3.10 27.06
CA LEU A 79 -13.46 -2.33 28.07
C LEU A 79 -12.58 -1.17 27.54
N HIS A 80 -12.35 -0.98 26.24
CA HIS A 80 -11.58 0.18 25.75
C HIS A 80 -12.00 0.54 24.32
N THR A 81 -12.90 1.52 24.17
CA THR A 81 -13.08 2.21 22.88
C THR A 81 -12.83 3.70 23.08
N PRO A 82 -11.80 4.29 22.45
CA PRO A 82 -11.70 5.74 22.38
C PRO A 82 -12.75 6.27 21.39
N SER A 83 -13.46 7.32 21.80
CA SER A 83 -14.64 7.94 21.16
C SER A 83 -14.42 8.56 19.75
N SER A 84 -13.25 8.37 19.13
CA SER A 84 -12.80 9.10 17.94
C SER A 84 -12.64 8.22 16.69
N ALA A 85 -13.57 7.30 16.43
CA ALA A 85 -13.50 6.46 15.24
C ALA A 85 -13.88 7.26 13.97
N PRO A 86 -13.00 7.32 12.93
CA PRO A 86 -13.39 7.86 11.64
C PRO A 86 -14.48 7.00 10.99
N PRO A 87 -15.30 7.55 10.07
CA PRO A 87 -16.39 6.80 9.45
C PRO A 87 -15.88 5.53 8.77
N PRO A 88 -16.67 4.43 8.77
CA PRO A 88 -16.24 3.15 8.24
C PRO A 88 -15.82 3.30 6.78
N MET A 89 -14.57 2.95 6.48
CA MET A 89 -14.12 2.88 5.11
C MET A 89 -14.83 1.72 4.41
N ALA A 90 -15.59 2.06 3.38
CA ALA A 90 -16.32 1.09 2.59
C ALA A 90 -15.38 0.22 1.74
N SER A 91 -15.83 -1.01 1.45
CA SER A 91 -15.09 -2.01 0.68
C SER A 91 -14.54 -1.42 -0.63
N THR A 92 -13.22 -1.40 -0.74
CA THR A 92 -12.51 -1.00 -1.96
C THR A 92 -11.85 -2.23 -2.56
N THR A 93 -12.04 -2.44 -3.87
CA THR A 93 -11.32 -3.49 -4.61
C THR A 93 -10.00 -2.89 -5.10
N PRO A 94 -8.84 -3.29 -4.57
CA PRO A 94 -7.55 -2.81 -5.07
C PRO A 94 -7.18 -3.58 -6.34
N THR A 95 -6.89 -2.87 -7.42
CA THR A 95 -6.26 -3.47 -8.59
C THR A 95 -4.74 -3.50 -8.36
N SER A 96 -4.16 -4.70 -8.16
CA SER A 96 -2.70 -4.89 -8.07
C SER A 96 -2.06 -4.77 -9.46
N PRO A 97 -1.04 -3.91 -9.68
CA PRO A 97 -0.44 -3.76 -11.02
C PRO A 97 0.97 -4.36 -11.16
N ALA A 98 1.39 -5.31 -10.31
CA ALA A 98 2.80 -5.77 -10.28
C ALA A 98 3.24 -6.73 -11.41
N ALA A 99 2.47 -6.89 -12.48
CA ALA A 99 2.98 -7.47 -13.72
C ALA A 99 2.90 -6.40 -14.81
N ARG A 100 4.01 -6.20 -15.53
CA ARG A 100 4.15 -5.37 -16.73
C ARG A 100 3.24 -5.89 -17.85
N THR A 101 1.93 -5.81 -17.66
CA THR A 101 0.92 -6.43 -18.50
C THR A 101 -0.43 -5.82 -18.15
N ILE A 102 -1.07 -5.22 -19.16
CA ILE A 102 -2.53 -5.08 -19.33
C ILE A 102 -3.33 -5.57 -18.11
N PRO A 103 -4.07 -4.70 -17.37
CA PRO A 103 -4.85 -5.16 -16.22
C PRO A 103 -5.69 -6.36 -16.65
N SER A 104 -5.63 -7.43 -15.85
CA SER A 104 -6.27 -8.71 -16.17
C SER A 104 -7.72 -8.47 -16.61
N SER A 105 -8.24 -9.31 -17.51
CA SER A 105 -9.64 -9.23 -17.96
C SER A 105 -10.61 -9.12 -16.78
N SER A 106 -10.34 -9.88 -15.70
CA SER A 106 -11.06 -9.82 -14.43
C SER A 106 -11.00 -8.44 -13.77
N ALA A 107 -9.82 -7.82 -13.65
CA ALA A 107 -9.68 -6.48 -13.06
C ALA A 107 -10.43 -5.40 -13.87
N ARG A 108 -10.41 -5.50 -15.20
CA ARG A 108 -11.17 -4.59 -16.08
C ARG A 108 -12.67 -4.77 -15.92
N GLU A 109 -13.13 -6.00 -15.84
CA GLU A 109 -14.55 -6.33 -15.66
C GLU A 109 -15.05 -5.88 -14.29
N ALA A 110 -14.30 -6.14 -13.22
CA ALA A 110 -14.61 -5.68 -11.87
C ALA A 110 -14.73 -4.14 -11.84
N LYS A 111 -13.78 -3.44 -12.49
CA LYS A 111 -13.83 -1.98 -12.63
C LYS A 111 -15.10 -1.51 -13.34
N ARG A 112 -15.48 -2.17 -14.44
CA ARG A 112 -16.70 -1.84 -15.19
C ARG A 112 -17.95 -2.04 -14.33
N LYS A 113 -18.05 -3.16 -13.62
CA LYS A 113 -19.17 -3.47 -12.72
C LYS A 113 -19.33 -2.46 -11.59
N VAL A 114 -18.23 -2.02 -10.96
CA VAL A 114 -18.28 -0.99 -9.91
C VAL A 114 -18.72 0.37 -10.46
N LEU A 115 -18.23 0.76 -11.64
CA LEU A 115 -18.66 2.01 -12.30
C LEU A 115 -20.13 1.96 -12.74
N GLU A 116 -20.60 0.83 -13.28
CA GLU A 116 -22.01 0.62 -13.61
C GLU A 116 -22.90 0.65 -12.37
N ALA A 117 -22.50 -0.02 -11.29
CA ALA A 117 -23.22 0.01 -10.01
C ALA A 117 -23.29 1.43 -9.44
N LYS A 118 -22.24 2.24 -9.60
CA LYS A 118 -22.25 3.66 -9.19
C LYS A 118 -23.20 4.50 -10.04
N LYS A 119 -23.28 4.25 -11.35
CA LYS A 119 -24.27 4.89 -12.24
C LYS A 119 -25.69 4.53 -11.84
N LYS A 120 -25.95 3.25 -11.54
CA LYS A 120 -27.26 2.77 -11.05
C LYS A 120 -27.61 3.32 -9.66
N LYS A 121 -26.67 3.34 -8.71
CA LYS A 121 -26.90 3.90 -7.36
C LYS A 121 -27.12 5.41 -7.36
N LYS A 122 -26.53 6.16 -8.31
CA LYS A 122 -26.91 7.57 -8.53
C LYS A 122 -28.38 7.73 -8.94
N ALA A 123 -28.97 6.73 -9.59
CA ALA A 123 -30.41 6.69 -9.90
C ALA A 123 -31.26 6.17 -8.72
N SER A 124 -30.67 5.44 -7.76
CA SER A 124 -31.33 4.91 -6.57
C SER A 124 -30.62 5.39 -5.29
N ALA A 125 -30.79 6.66 -4.93
CA ALA A 125 -30.09 7.35 -3.84
C ALA A 125 -30.47 6.88 -2.40
N ALA A 126 -30.97 5.66 -2.21
CA ALA A 126 -31.71 5.28 -1.00
C ALA A 126 -31.33 3.93 -0.35
N SER A 127 -30.12 3.42 -0.52
CA SER A 127 -29.70 2.23 0.24
C SER A 127 -28.36 2.45 0.94
N GLY A 128 -28.45 2.75 2.24
CA GLY A 128 -27.34 2.88 3.20
C GLY A 128 -26.60 1.57 3.49
N GLY A 129 -26.43 0.70 2.49
CA GLY A 129 -25.74 -0.57 2.60
C GLY A 129 -24.58 -0.67 1.60
N ASN A 130 -23.38 -1.00 2.12
CA ASN A 130 -22.16 -1.39 1.41
C ASN A 130 -22.06 -0.90 -0.05
N ALA A 131 -21.62 0.35 -0.24
CA ALA A 131 -21.17 0.78 -1.56
C ALA A 131 -19.76 0.26 -1.83
N ALA A 132 -19.57 -0.42 -2.96
CA ALA A 132 -18.23 -0.76 -3.44
C ALA A 132 -17.60 0.48 -4.07
N TYR A 133 -16.36 0.76 -3.73
CA TYR A 133 -15.59 1.86 -4.28
C TYR A 133 -14.36 1.34 -5.01
N LEU A 134 -13.88 2.11 -5.99
CA LEU A 134 -12.61 1.80 -6.66
C LEU A 134 -11.44 2.29 -5.81
N GLY A 135 -10.52 1.38 -5.51
CA GLY A 135 -9.23 1.64 -4.89
C GLY A 135 -8.08 1.25 -5.83
N GLY A 136 -6.94 1.92 -5.76
CA GLY A 136 -5.80 1.59 -6.63
C GLY A 136 -4.49 2.23 -6.20
N PHE A 137 -3.42 1.86 -6.89
CA PHE A 137 -2.08 2.42 -6.74
C PHE A 137 -1.77 3.27 -7.98
N ALA A 138 -1.24 4.47 -7.76
CA ALA A 138 -0.71 5.28 -8.85
C ALA A 138 0.57 4.66 -9.41
N MET A 139 0.75 4.80 -10.72
CA MET A 139 1.91 4.32 -11.45
C MET A 139 2.50 5.46 -12.27
N GLN A 140 3.77 5.36 -12.69
CA GLN A 140 4.42 6.40 -13.50
C GLN A 140 3.62 6.76 -14.76
N ASN A 141 2.99 5.77 -15.40
CA ASN A 141 2.16 5.97 -16.60
C ASN A 141 0.66 6.10 -16.30
N ASP A 142 0.26 6.04 -15.03
CA ASP A 142 -1.14 6.15 -14.60
C ASP A 142 -1.21 6.93 -13.27
N PRO A 143 -1.01 8.26 -13.32
CA PRO A 143 -0.85 9.11 -12.15
C PRO A 143 -2.17 9.24 -11.36
N PRO A 144 -2.11 9.69 -10.09
CA PRO A 144 -3.28 9.71 -9.21
C PRO A 144 -4.44 10.57 -9.76
N GLU A 145 -4.15 11.63 -10.51
CA GLU A 145 -5.14 12.49 -11.17
C GLU A 145 -5.95 11.71 -12.21
N GLN A 146 -5.29 10.87 -13.02
CA GLN A 146 -5.95 10.04 -14.02
C GLN A 146 -6.77 8.92 -13.37
N LEU A 147 -6.31 8.35 -12.25
CA LEU A 147 -7.11 7.43 -11.42
C LEU A 147 -8.37 8.13 -10.88
N LYS A 148 -8.23 9.35 -10.35
CA LYS A 148 -9.35 10.13 -9.83
C LYS A 148 -10.40 10.42 -10.90
N LEU A 149 -9.98 10.87 -12.08
CA LEU A 149 -10.86 11.12 -13.24
C LEU A 149 -11.63 9.87 -13.68
N ARG A 150 -11.02 8.68 -13.56
CA ARG A 150 -11.67 7.39 -13.84
C ARG A 150 -12.57 6.87 -12.71
N GLY A 151 -12.76 7.64 -11.64
CA GLY A 151 -13.71 7.34 -10.57
C GLY A 151 -13.13 6.56 -9.38
N TYR A 152 -11.81 6.51 -9.23
CA TYR A 152 -11.18 5.97 -8.02
C TYR A 152 -11.42 6.88 -6.82
N HIS A 153 -11.74 6.29 -5.66
CA HIS A 153 -12.03 7.02 -4.42
C HIS A 153 -10.88 6.95 -3.44
N MET A 154 -10.12 5.85 -3.48
CA MET A 154 -8.90 5.67 -2.71
C MET A 154 -7.75 5.42 -3.67
N VAL A 155 -6.69 6.23 -3.58
CA VAL A 155 -5.50 6.08 -4.40
C VAL A 155 -4.27 6.16 -3.51
N ALA A 156 -3.47 5.11 -3.48
CA ALA A 156 -2.13 5.16 -2.92
C ALA A 156 -1.20 5.78 -3.97
N GLY A 157 -0.77 7.03 -3.74
CA GLY A 157 -0.08 7.85 -4.75
C GLY A 157 1.42 7.54 -4.92
N ALA A 158 2.08 7.03 -3.88
CA ALA A 158 3.50 6.70 -3.87
C ALA A 158 3.80 5.61 -2.84
N VAL A 159 5.03 5.08 -2.87
CA VAL A 159 5.56 4.14 -1.88
C VAL A 159 6.77 4.80 -1.22
N ASP A 160 6.83 4.76 0.11
CA ASP A 160 7.90 5.32 0.95
C ASP A 160 9.31 4.93 0.47
N ILE A 161 9.55 3.64 0.18
CA ILE A 161 10.83 3.14 -0.31
C ILE A 161 11.22 3.81 -1.64
N ALA A 162 10.26 3.97 -2.56
CA ALA A 162 10.51 4.60 -3.85
C ALA A 162 10.73 6.12 -3.70
N MET A 163 10.02 6.77 -2.78
CA MET A 163 10.21 8.19 -2.46
C MET A 163 11.58 8.44 -1.85
N PHE A 164 11.98 7.64 -0.86
CA PHE A 164 13.27 7.75 -0.20
C PHE A 164 14.42 7.56 -1.19
N ARG A 165 14.39 6.46 -1.96
CA ARG A 165 15.40 6.19 -3.00
C ARG A 165 15.49 7.34 -4.01
N LYS A 166 14.35 7.87 -4.47
CA LYS A 166 14.35 8.99 -5.43
C LYS A 166 15.01 10.23 -4.82
N ALA A 167 14.63 10.61 -3.59
CA ALA A 167 15.19 11.76 -2.91
C ALA A 167 16.72 11.65 -2.76
N THR A 168 17.23 10.49 -2.34
CA THR A 168 18.68 10.26 -2.21
C THR A 168 19.41 10.31 -3.56
N LEU A 169 18.82 9.74 -4.62
CA LEU A 169 19.43 9.77 -5.95
C LEU A 169 19.45 11.17 -6.56
N ASP A 170 18.40 11.96 -6.33
CA ASP A 170 18.34 13.35 -6.78
C ASP A 170 19.39 14.19 -6.04
N ASP A 171 19.59 13.97 -4.74
CA ASP A 171 20.63 14.62 -3.93
C ASP A 171 22.05 14.30 -4.41
N ILE A 172 22.35 13.01 -4.66
CA ILE A 172 23.65 12.58 -5.23
C ILE A 172 23.88 13.20 -6.62
N ARG A 173 22.83 13.27 -7.43
CA ARG A 173 22.91 13.86 -8.77
C ARG A 173 23.25 15.35 -8.68
N TRP A 174 22.58 16.10 -7.81
CA TRP A 174 22.87 17.51 -7.60
C TRP A 174 24.30 17.75 -7.13
N PHE A 175 24.81 16.91 -6.24
CA PHE A 175 26.21 16.99 -5.82
C PHE A 175 27.18 16.77 -7.00
N ARG A 176 26.94 15.75 -7.83
CA ARG A 176 27.77 15.47 -9.02
C ARG A 176 27.70 16.57 -10.07
N GLU A 177 26.52 17.13 -10.29
CA GLU A 177 26.33 18.25 -11.22
C GLU A 177 27.05 19.51 -10.72
N ALA A 178 27.07 19.77 -9.41
CA ALA A 178 27.81 20.88 -8.83
C ALA A 178 29.33 20.74 -9.01
N VAL A 179 29.91 19.54 -8.88
CA VAL A 179 31.35 19.30 -9.16
C VAL A 179 31.70 19.68 -10.60
N MET A 180 30.82 19.32 -11.56
CA MET A 180 30.97 19.72 -12.96
C MET A 180 30.85 21.24 -13.17
N GLU A 181 30.03 21.94 -12.38
CA GLU A 181 29.87 23.41 -12.45
C GLU A 181 31.04 24.17 -11.81
N ILE A 182 31.65 23.63 -10.77
CA ILE A 182 32.79 24.25 -10.07
C ILE A 182 34.08 24.11 -10.89
N GLY A 183 34.13 23.13 -11.82
CA GLY A 183 35.33 22.88 -12.62
C GLY A 183 36.48 22.35 -11.77
N GLU A 184 36.18 21.58 -10.72
CA GLU A 184 37.17 20.70 -10.12
C GLU A 184 37.54 19.69 -11.20
N GLU A 185 38.65 19.95 -11.89
CA GLU A 185 39.32 18.96 -12.73
C GLU A 185 39.58 17.77 -11.80
N ASP A 186 39.02 16.60 -12.13
CA ASP A 186 39.40 15.36 -11.46
C ASP A 186 40.93 15.30 -11.58
N ASP A 187 41.64 15.48 -10.46
CA ASP A 187 43.08 15.26 -10.34
C ASP A 187 43.33 13.74 -10.55
N GLU A 188 43.11 13.23 -11.77
CA GLU A 188 43.38 11.85 -12.20
C GLU A 188 44.89 11.62 -12.49
N ASP A 189 45.76 12.47 -11.95
CA ASP A 189 47.21 12.43 -12.18
C ASP A 189 48.01 12.25 -10.88
N GLU A 190 47.67 11.32 -9.98
CA GLU A 190 48.58 11.00 -8.85
C GLU A 190 48.48 9.59 -8.23
N ASP A 191 48.24 8.54 -9.03
CA ASP A 191 48.39 7.14 -8.55
C ASP A 191 49.21 6.25 -9.52
N GLU A 192 50.26 6.78 -10.15
CA GLU A 192 51.36 5.96 -10.68
C GLU A 192 52.45 5.78 -9.60
N LYS A 193 52.29 4.75 -8.76
CA LYS A 193 53.32 3.96 -8.01
C LYS A 193 52.96 3.74 -6.53
N CYS A 194 52.09 2.77 -6.27
CA CYS A 194 52.32 1.85 -5.15
C CYS A 194 52.25 0.42 -5.66
N GLU A 195 53.43 -0.08 -6.06
CA GLU A 195 53.67 -1.46 -6.39
C GLU A 195 53.41 -2.36 -5.16
N LYS A 196 52.55 -3.37 -5.37
CA LYS A 196 52.58 -4.71 -4.77
C LYS A 196 52.28 -4.88 -3.27
N GLU A 197 51.66 -6.03 -3.00
CA GLU A 197 51.46 -6.69 -1.70
C GLU A 197 50.29 -6.19 -0.85
N ASN A 198 49.11 -6.80 -1.03
CA ASN A 198 48.61 -7.79 -0.05
C ASN A 198 47.30 -8.40 -0.57
N ASP A 199 47.40 -9.60 -1.11
CA ASP A 199 46.29 -10.49 -1.38
C ASP A 199 45.79 -11.10 -0.06
N GLY A 200 44.49 -11.01 0.18
CA GLY A 200 43.84 -11.87 1.17
C GLY A 200 43.12 -11.11 2.26
N TYR A 201 41.84 -10.81 2.02
CA TYR A 201 40.86 -11.02 3.08
C TYR A 201 39.45 -11.17 2.49
N TRP A 202 38.74 -12.20 2.97
CA TRP A 202 37.38 -12.64 2.66
C TRP A 202 37.22 -13.79 1.65
N SER A 203 37.58 -14.99 2.10
CA SER A 203 36.90 -16.24 1.76
C SER A 203 36.54 -16.96 3.07
N GLU A 204 35.26 -16.95 3.46
CA GLU A 204 34.51 -18.03 4.17
C GLU A 204 33.02 -17.67 4.25
#